data_AF-A0A8T1X2S9-F1
#
_entry.id   AF-A0A8T1X2S9-F1
#
_cell.length_a   1.000
_cell.length_b   1.000
_cell.length_c   1.000
_cell.angle_alpha   90.00
_cell.angle_beta   90.00
_cell.angle_gamma   90.00
#
_symmetry.space_group_name_H-M   'P 1'
#
loop_
_entity.id
_entity.type
_entity.pdbx_description
1 polymer ?
#
loop_
_entity_poly.entity_id
_entity_poly.type
_entity_poly.pdbx_seq_one_letter_code
_entity_poly.pdbx_strand_id
1 'polypeptide(L)'
;MLSRTIRQAAAQAKRQGARMASTKQSSVNGKGSLHSIYNIFMKSTPTYVTEVLIATLVVESVYGATTNYIWEVNNRGRLYHHIDWSKFAEEEEEEEEEVEEDLHDDDEE
;
A
#
# COMPACT_ATOMS: atom_id res chain seq x y z
N MET A 1 -43.81 -38.79 50.93
CA MET A 1 -42.72 -37.85 50.59
C MET A 1 -42.61 -37.56 49.08
N LEU A 2 -43.72 -37.51 48.33
CA LEU A 2 -43.71 -37.37 46.86
C LEU A 2 -44.12 -35.97 46.35
N SER A 3 -44.56 -35.09 47.26
CA SER A 3 -45.12 -33.77 46.92
C SER A 3 -44.10 -32.62 46.89
N ARG A 4 -42.86 -32.87 47.36
CA ARG A 4 -41.77 -31.87 47.41
C ARG A 4 -40.90 -31.89 46.15
N THR A 5 -40.76 -33.03 45.49
CA THR A 5 -39.95 -33.22 44.27
C THR A 5 -40.60 -32.59 43.03
N ILE A 6 -41.94 -32.68 42.90
CA ILE A 6 -42.67 -32.13 41.75
C ILE A 6 -42.60 -30.59 41.70
N ARG A 7 -42.62 -29.93 42.87
CA ARG A 7 -42.50 -28.46 42.95
C ARG A 7 -41.09 -27.98 42.61
N GLN A 8 -40.06 -28.77 42.94
CA GLN A 8 -38.67 -28.46 42.60
C GLN A 8 -38.40 -28.63 41.10
N ALA A 9 -38.95 -29.67 40.47
CA ALA A 9 -38.84 -29.88 39.03
C ALA A 9 -39.52 -28.76 38.21
N ALA A 10 -40.71 -28.31 38.62
CA ALA A 10 -41.41 -27.20 37.97
C ALA A 10 -40.69 -25.84 38.13
N ALA A 11 -40.06 -25.60 39.29
CA ALA A 11 -39.27 -24.40 39.54
C ALA A 11 -37.95 -24.39 38.74
N GLN A 12 -37.31 -25.56 38.56
CA GLN A 12 -36.14 -25.70 37.68
C GLN A 12 -36.49 -25.54 36.21
N ALA A 13 -37.62 -26.10 35.76
CA ALA A 13 -38.09 -25.94 34.38
C ALA A 13 -38.39 -24.46 34.03
N LYS A 14 -39.01 -23.69 34.95
CA LYS A 14 -39.20 -22.24 34.78
C LYS A 14 -37.88 -21.45 34.74
N ARG A 15 -36.89 -21.83 35.55
CA ARG A 15 -35.56 -21.18 35.57
C ARG A 15 -34.69 -21.55 34.36
N GLN A 16 -34.83 -22.76 33.82
CA GLN A 16 -34.14 -23.17 32.59
C GLN A 16 -34.79 -22.53 31.35
N GLY A 17 -36.12 -22.49 31.27
CA GLY A 17 -36.84 -21.83 30.16
C GLY A 17 -36.56 -20.32 30.07
N ALA A 18 -36.42 -19.63 31.22
CA ALA A 18 -36.08 -18.22 31.26
C ALA A 18 -34.63 -17.91 30.85
N ARG A 19 -33.71 -18.89 30.94
CA ARG A 19 -32.30 -18.73 30.52
C ARG A 19 -32.07 -19.04 29.04
N MET A 20 -32.99 -19.73 28.37
CA MET A 20 -32.92 -19.99 26.93
C MET A 20 -33.55 -18.89 26.07
N ALA A 21 -34.25 -17.94 26.68
CA ALA A 21 -34.97 -16.88 25.97
C ALA A 21 -34.16 -15.58 25.74
N SER A 22 -32.88 -15.51 26.13
CA SER A 22 -32.13 -14.24 26.17
C SER A 22 -30.75 -14.26 25.51
N THR A 23 -30.58 -15.00 24.41
CA THR A 23 -29.45 -14.80 23.50
C THR A 23 -29.85 -15.05 22.04
N LYS A 24 -30.98 -14.47 21.59
CA LYS A 24 -31.07 -14.18 20.15
C LYS A 24 -30.04 -13.08 19.88
N GLN A 25 -28.86 -13.47 19.38
CA GLN A 25 -27.93 -12.52 18.79
C GLN A 25 -28.71 -11.71 17.75
N SER A 26 -28.94 -10.44 18.04
CA SER A 26 -29.51 -9.48 17.10
C SER A 26 -28.69 -9.51 15.81
N SER A 27 -29.30 -9.90 14.69
CA SER A 27 -28.63 -9.97 13.39
C SER A 27 -28.34 -8.59 12.79
N VAL A 28 -28.59 -7.51 13.54
CA VAL A 28 -28.17 -6.14 13.19
C VAL A 28 -26.66 -5.97 13.39
N ASN A 29 -26.01 -6.86 14.16
CA ASN A 29 -24.56 -6.97 14.35
C ASN A 29 -23.92 -8.15 13.58
N GLY A 30 -24.50 -8.56 12.45
CA GLY A 30 -23.84 -9.49 11.53
C GLY A 30 -22.45 -8.96 11.17
N LYS A 31 -21.44 -9.84 11.09
CA LYS A 31 -20.06 -9.47 10.70
C LYS A 31 -20.11 -8.81 9.30
N GLY A 32 -20.25 -7.49 9.26
CA GLY A 32 -20.20 -6.72 8.02
C GLY A 32 -18.84 -6.87 7.35
N SER A 33 -18.74 -6.56 6.06
CA SER A 33 -17.46 -6.58 5.32
C SER A 33 -16.37 -5.76 6.01
N LEU A 34 -16.76 -4.66 6.67
CA LEU A 34 -15.87 -3.79 7.44
C LEU A 34 -15.45 -4.37 8.80
N HIS A 35 -16.12 -5.42 9.29
CA HIS A 35 -15.80 -6.04 10.58
C HIS A 35 -14.43 -6.75 10.52
N SER A 36 -14.05 -7.30 9.37
CA SER A 36 -12.72 -7.88 9.17
C SER A 36 -11.64 -6.81 9.15
N ILE A 37 -11.89 -5.69 8.45
CA ILE A 37 -10.98 -4.53 8.40
C ILE A 37 -10.79 -3.93 9.79
N TYR A 38 -11.89 -3.78 10.54
CA TYR A 38 -11.85 -3.29 11.92
C TYR A 38 -11.01 -4.20 12.84
N ASN A 39 -11.17 -5.52 12.74
CA ASN A 39 -10.40 -6.46 13.56
C ASN A 39 -8.91 -6.53 13.18
N ILE A 40 -8.54 -6.14 11.96
CA ILE A 40 -7.15 -6.12 11.49
C ILE A 40 -6.47 -4.82 11.91
N PHE A 41 -7.10 -3.67 11.61
CA PHE A 41 -6.45 -2.36 11.76
C PHE A 41 -6.84 -1.60 13.03
N MET A 42 -8.00 -1.88 13.63
CA MET A 42 -8.56 -1.10 14.75
C MET A 42 -8.71 -1.89 16.05
N LYS A 43 -8.13 -3.10 16.15
CA LYS A 43 -8.26 -3.97 17.33
C LYS A 43 -7.63 -3.41 18.60
N SER A 44 -6.56 -2.62 18.48
CA SER A 44 -5.87 -2.03 19.63
C SER A 44 -5.38 -0.62 19.33
N THR A 45 -5.40 0.27 20.34
CA THR A 45 -4.94 1.67 20.22
C THR A 45 -3.52 1.80 19.68
N PRO A 46 -2.48 1.08 20.18
CA PRO A 46 -1.13 1.21 19.63
C PRO A 46 -1.04 0.72 18.18
N THR A 47 -1.68 -0.41 17.84
CA THR A 47 -1.71 -0.92 16.45
C THR A 47 -2.39 0.04 15.50
N TYR A 48 -3.49 0.65 15.94
CA TYR A 48 -4.22 1.64 15.15
C TYR A 48 -3.36 2.87 14.83
N VAL A 49 -2.68 3.42 15.84
CA VAL A 49 -1.81 4.59 15.65
C VAL A 49 -0.65 4.27 14.72
N THR A 50 0.00 3.10 14.86
CA THR A 50 1.09 2.70 13.96
C THR A 50 0.62 2.54 12.52
N GLU A 51 -0.56 1.97 12.31
CA GLU A 51 -1.11 1.81 10.97
C GLU A 51 -1.43 3.16 10.33
N VAL A 52 -2.02 4.09 11.09
CA VAL A 52 -2.32 5.44 10.59
C VAL A 52 -1.04 6.17 10.17
N LEU A 53 0.06 6.03 10.91
CA LEU A 53 1.34 6.63 10.54
C LEU A 53 1.88 6.03 9.22
N ILE A 54 1.88 4.70 9.10
CA ILE A 54 2.33 4.02 7.88
C ILE A 54 1.46 4.42 6.68
N ALA A 55 0.14 4.39 6.86
CA ALA A 55 -0.82 4.78 5.83
C ALA A 55 -0.61 6.23 5.39
N THR A 56 -0.31 7.13 6.32
CA THR A 56 -0.03 8.54 6.01
C THR A 56 1.20 8.68 5.12
N LEU A 57 2.30 7.98 5.44
CA LEU A 57 3.52 8.00 4.62
C LEU A 57 3.28 7.47 3.20
N VAL A 58 2.51 6.38 3.08
CA VAL A 58 2.15 5.80 1.78
C VAL A 58 1.29 6.78 0.97
N VAL A 59 0.24 7.33 1.59
CA VAL A 59 -0.67 8.27 0.92
C VAL A 59 0.07 9.53 0.50
N GLU A 60 0.94 10.08 1.36
CA GLU A 60 1.73 11.27 1.03
C GLU A 60 2.65 11.01 -0.18
N SER A 61 3.31 9.85 -0.22
CA SER A 61 4.18 9.47 -1.33
C SER A 61 3.41 9.37 -2.66
N VAL A 62 2.27 8.67 -2.64
CA VAL A 62 1.43 8.48 -3.84
C VAL A 62 0.80 9.81 -4.27
N TYR A 63 0.30 10.59 -3.31
CA TYR A 63 -0.32 11.88 -3.57
C TYR A 63 0.67 12.87 -4.17
N GLY A 64 1.89 12.95 -3.61
CA GLY A 64 2.97 13.78 -4.14
C GLY A 64 3.35 13.39 -5.56
N ALA A 65 3.59 12.10 -5.82
CA ALA A 65 3.93 11.61 -7.14
C ALA A 65 2.81 11.88 -8.17
N THR A 66 1.56 11.61 -7.80
CA THR A 66 0.40 11.79 -8.69
C THR A 66 0.17 13.27 -9.01
N THR A 67 0.22 14.13 -7.99
CA THR A 67 0.02 15.56 -8.17
C THR A 67 1.14 16.16 -9.02
N ASN A 68 2.39 15.76 -8.77
CA ASN A 68 3.52 16.21 -9.58
C ASN A 68 3.40 15.71 -11.03
N TYR A 69 3.00 14.46 -11.26
CA TYR A 69 2.75 13.94 -12.59
C TYR A 69 1.67 14.73 -13.34
N ILE A 70 0.53 15.01 -12.69
CA ILE A 70 -0.54 15.82 -13.29
C ILE A 70 -0.03 17.22 -13.64
N TRP A 71 0.77 17.82 -12.76
CA TRP A 71 1.38 19.13 -12.99
C TRP A 71 2.37 19.12 -14.16
N GLU A 72 3.23 18.11 -14.24
CA GLU A 72 4.23 17.94 -15.30
C GLU A 72 3.57 17.73 -16.66
N VAL A 73 2.52 16.90 -16.73
CA VAL A 73 1.76 16.68 -17.96
C VAL A 73 1.16 17.99 -18.48
N ASN A 74 0.58 18.80 -17.59
CA ASN A 74 -0.02 20.08 -17.97
C ASN A 74 1.03 21.14 -18.37
N ASN A 75 2.27 21.00 -17.90
CA ASN A 75 3.36 21.94 -18.17
C ASN A 75 4.46 21.34 -19.08
N ARG A 76 4.13 20.28 -19.84
CA ARG A 76 5.09 19.55 -20.67
C ARG A 76 5.86 20.49 -21.61
N GLY A 77 7.19 20.31 -21.67
CA GLY A 77 8.08 21.14 -22.48
C GLY A 77 8.47 22.50 -21.87
N ARG A 78 7.90 22.89 -20.72
CA ARG A 78 8.27 24.12 -20.00
C ARG A 78 9.14 23.90 -18.76
N LEU A 79 9.35 22.64 -18.38
CA LEU A 79 10.16 22.27 -17.22
C LEU A 79 11.61 22.03 -17.62
N TYR A 80 12.52 22.36 -16.70
CA TYR A 80 13.97 22.23 -16.89
C TYR A 80 14.40 20.82 -17.29
N HIS A 81 13.79 19.78 -16.72
CA HIS A 81 14.10 18.39 -17.02
C HIS A 81 13.50 17.88 -18.35
N HIS A 82 12.70 18.69 -19.06
CA HIS A 82 12.25 18.38 -20.42
C HIS A 82 13.25 18.88 -21.48
N ILE A 83 14.24 19.68 -21.09
CA ILE A 83 15.25 20.20 -22.01
C ILE A 83 16.22 19.07 -22.36
N ASP A 84 16.40 18.86 -23.67
CA ASP A 84 17.34 17.89 -24.19
C ASP A 84 18.75 18.50 -24.22
N TRP A 85 19.55 18.16 -23.20
CA TRP A 85 20.89 18.70 -23.03
C TRP A 85 21.90 18.09 -24.01
N SER A 86 21.60 16.96 -24.63
CA SER A 86 22.51 16.35 -25.62
C SER A 86 22.59 17.17 -26.91
N LYS A 87 21.63 18.06 -27.16
CA LYS A 87 21.67 19.01 -28.29
C LYS A 87 22.65 20.15 -28.10
N PHE A 88 23.14 20.33 -26.88
CA PHE A 88 24.12 21.35 -26.52
C PHE A 88 25.46 20.73 -26.13
N ALA A 89 25.59 19.40 -26.18
CA ALA A 89 26.90 18.77 -26.16
C ALA A 89 27.54 19.06 -27.52
N GLU A 90 28.65 19.79 -27.52
CA GLU A 90 29.52 19.88 -28.68
C GLU A 90 29.91 18.43 -29.04
N GLU A 91 29.65 18.02 -30.29
CA GLU A 91 30.18 16.76 -30.80
C GLU A 91 31.69 16.84 -30.60
N GLU A 92 32.24 16.06 -29.67
CA GLU A 92 33.67 15.79 -29.63
C GLU A 92 33.98 15.13 -30.99
N GLU A 93 34.41 15.95 -31.96
CA GLU A 93 34.90 15.51 -33.26
C GLU A 93 35.87 14.36 -33.01
N GLU A 94 35.51 13.16 -33.45
CA GLU A 94 36.37 11.98 -33.44
C GLU A 94 37.66 12.37 -34.17
N GLU A 95 38.74 12.60 -33.40
CA GLU A 95 40.08 12.85 -33.93
C GLU A 95 40.42 11.70 -34.88
N GLU A 96 40.43 11.98 -36.19
CA GLU A 96 40.92 11.06 -37.22
C GLU A 96 42.35 10.65 -36.85
N GLU A 97 42.54 9.41 -36.39
CA GLU A 97 43.85 8.81 -36.22
C GLU A 97 44.57 8.83 -37.58
N GLU A 98 45.46 9.81 -37.80
CA GLU A 98 46.40 9.83 -38.91
C GLU A 98 47.22 8.54 -38.85
N VAL A 99 46.90 7.59 -39.73
CA VAL A 99 47.71 6.40 -39.98
C VAL A 99 49.01 6.88 -40.64
N GLU A 100 50.07 7.00 -39.85
CA GLU A 100 51.44 7.21 -40.34
C GLU A 100 51.80 6.00 -41.24
N GLU A 101 51.76 6.21 -42.56
CA GLU A 101 52.31 5.27 -43.54
C GLU A 101 53.83 5.17 -43.33
N ASP A 102 54.26 4.08 -42.69
CA ASP A 102 55.66 3.66 -42.57
C ASP A 102 56.21 3.33 -43.99
N LEU A 103 56.75 4.34 -44.65
CA LEU A 103 57.54 4.24 -45.88
C LEU A 103 58.83 3.49 -45.57
N HIS A 104 58.76 2.16 -45.58
CA HIS A 104 59.92 1.30 -45.57
C HIS A 104 60.60 1.38 -46.95
N ASP A 105 61.54 2.32 -47.08
CA ASP A 105 62.43 2.50 -48.22
C ASP A 105 63.29 1.24 -48.36
N ASP A 106 62.98 0.44 -49.38
CA ASP A 106 63.68 -0.77 -49.77
C ASP A 106 64.64 -0.37 -50.90
N ASP A 107 65.86 0.03 -50.56
CA ASP A 107 66.98 0.13 -51.52
C ASP A 107 68.32 0.25 -50.77
N GLU A 108 69.18 -0.78 -50.85
CA GLU A 108 70.60 -0.64 -51.21
C GLU A 108 71.25 -2.03 -51.45
N GLU A 109 71.99 -2.12 -52.56
CA GLU A 109 72.63 -3.27 -53.25
C GLU A 109 73.51 -4.23 -52.42
#